data_AF-A0A553F669-F1
#
_entry.id   AF-A0A553F669-F1
#
_cell.length_a   1.000
_cell.length_b   1.000
_cell.length_c   1.000
_cell.angle_alpha   90.00
_cell.angle_beta   90.00
_cell.angle_gamma   90.00
#
_symmetry.space_group_name_H-M   'P 1'
#
loop_
_entity.id
_entity.type
_entity.pdbx_description
1 polymer ?
#
loop_
_entity_poly.entity_id
_entity_poly.type
_entity_poly.pdbx_seq_one_letter_code
_entity_poly.pdbx_strand_id
1 'polypeptide(L)'
;MSLAIDELQVEPDEDDSLWYITSPRTYKGRIDNGYYSAIDELRKLINSLSVFNEDTVSLIIDDSKLPIKVTLNPLFDDQEYTWTLRPVQFNEIKGILWTELNDWQKCCWEEQLKTLKYDIANQVILNGSPVVPEGSKLGFYVDFVKNTTTTSKHQGFKFFESDGVFRASLVDWLEQQKMISCNESWTAPSTIVVSNFSDDDEDINKIIITRVSLDKSGSFHDAPWPSSIKKKVVDSINTWKYDKNSKPIPIGIGENCFDEIIPVMEPEHQLETLT
;
A
#
# COMPACT_ATOMS: atom_id res chain seq x y z
N MET A 1 -34.45 -10.29 -8.39
CA MET A 1 -34.42 -9.01 -9.13
C MET A 1 -33.50 -9.25 -10.31
N SER A 2 -34.08 -9.37 -11.51
CA SER A 2 -33.38 -9.68 -12.77
C SER A 2 -32.79 -8.41 -13.37
N LEU A 3 -31.51 -8.43 -13.71
CA LEU A 3 -30.87 -7.37 -14.52
C LEU A 3 -31.48 -7.37 -15.91
N ALA A 4 -31.72 -6.18 -16.48
CA ALA A 4 -32.24 -6.03 -17.83
C ALA A 4 -31.12 -6.37 -18.84
N ILE A 5 -31.47 -7.10 -19.90
CA ILE A 5 -30.55 -7.57 -20.96
C ILE A 5 -29.82 -6.40 -21.64
N ASP A 6 -30.42 -5.21 -21.62
CA ASP A 6 -29.92 -4.02 -22.29
C ASP A 6 -28.70 -3.40 -21.57
N GLU A 7 -28.48 -3.71 -20.28
CA GLU A 7 -27.28 -3.30 -19.54
C GLU A 7 -26.05 -4.20 -19.83
N LEU A 8 -26.24 -5.27 -20.61
CA LEU A 8 -25.20 -6.26 -20.97
C LEU A 8 -24.61 -6.05 -22.37
N GLN A 9 -25.06 -5.04 -23.11
CA GLN A 9 -24.59 -4.76 -24.48
C GLN A 9 -23.36 -3.84 -24.47
N VAL A 10 -22.24 -4.33 -23.93
CA VAL A 10 -20.93 -3.86 -24.37
C VAL A 10 -20.45 -4.94 -25.33
N GLU A 11 -20.20 -4.58 -26.60
CA GLU A 11 -19.59 -5.51 -27.55
C GLU A 11 -18.28 -6.03 -26.93
N PRO A 12 -18.14 -7.36 -26.73
CA PRO A 12 -16.92 -7.91 -26.17
C PRO A 12 -15.80 -7.76 -27.21
N ASP A 13 -14.82 -6.92 -26.93
CA ASP A 13 -13.48 -7.10 -27.49
C ASP A 13 -12.93 -8.45 -26.97
N GLU A 14 -12.04 -9.10 -27.75
CA GLU A 14 -11.52 -10.48 -27.61
C GLU A 14 -10.77 -10.82 -26.29
N ASP A 15 -11.04 -10.12 -25.19
CA ASP A 15 -10.53 -10.38 -23.84
C ASP A 15 -11.64 -11.00 -22.96
N ASP A 16 -11.73 -12.34 -22.99
CA ASP A 16 -12.85 -13.17 -22.53
C ASP A 16 -13.05 -13.28 -20.98
N SER A 17 -12.31 -12.52 -20.17
CA SER A 17 -12.19 -12.80 -18.74
C SER A 17 -12.96 -11.82 -17.84
N LEU A 18 -14.27 -11.77 -18.06
CA LEU A 18 -15.20 -10.86 -17.39
C LEU A 18 -15.33 -11.12 -15.88
N TRP A 19 -15.53 -10.06 -15.11
CA TRP A 19 -15.84 -10.11 -13.68
C TRP A 19 -17.21 -9.53 -13.39
N TYR A 20 -18.03 -10.27 -12.67
CA TYR A 20 -19.23 -9.76 -12.06
C TYR A 20 -18.91 -9.19 -10.68
N ILE A 21 -19.22 -7.92 -10.51
CA ILE A 21 -18.94 -7.15 -9.31
C ILE A 21 -20.27 -6.75 -8.69
N THR A 22 -20.35 -6.81 -7.37
CA THR A 22 -21.43 -6.16 -6.61
C THR A 22 -20.83 -5.34 -5.47
N SER A 23 -21.31 -4.10 -5.31
CA SER A 23 -20.97 -3.22 -4.20
C SER A 23 -22.22 -2.47 -3.72
N PRO A 24 -22.26 -2.00 -2.45
CA PRO A 24 -23.43 -1.32 -1.90
C PRO A 24 -23.70 0.07 -2.52
N ARG A 25 -22.75 0.66 -3.26
CA ARG A 25 -22.84 2.04 -3.75
C ARG A 25 -22.89 2.15 -5.27
N THR A 26 -21.97 1.51 -5.99
CA THR A 26 -21.67 1.93 -7.37
C THR A 26 -21.67 0.78 -8.39
N TYR A 27 -21.41 -0.46 -7.97
CA TYR A 27 -21.20 -1.59 -8.89
C TYR A 27 -22.23 -2.69 -8.74
N LYS A 28 -23.46 -2.42 -8.32
CA LYS A 28 -24.47 -3.49 -8.23
C LYS A 28 -24.78 -4.06 -9.63
N GLY A 29 -24.23 -5.23 -9.93
CA GLY A 29 -24.55 -5.96 -11.16
C GLY A 29 -23.72 -5.60 -12.38
N ARG A 30 -22.56 -4.95 -12.19
CA ARG A 30 -21.68 -4.57 -13.30
C ARG A 30 -20.79 -5.74 -13.72
N ILE A 31 -20.63 -5.89 -15.04
CA ILE A 31 -19.69 -6.81 -15.67
C ILE A 31 -18.64 -5.96 -16.36
N ASP A 32 -17.37 -6.14 -16.01
CA ASP A 32 -16.25 -5.46 -16.67
C ASP A 32 -15.09 -6.41 -16.96
N ASN A 33 -14.12 -5.90 -17.71
CA ASN A 33 -12.86 -6.58 -18.03
C ASN A 33 -11.85 -6.48 -16.86
N GLY A 34 -12.29 -6.70 -15.62
CA GLY A 34 -11.40 -6.84 -14.46
C GLY A 34 -11.80 -5.99 -13.25
N TYR A 35 -11.60 -6.55 -12.07
CA TYR A 35 -12.00 -5.97 -10.77
C TYR A 35 -11.31 -4.63 -10.37
N TYR A 36 -10.47 -4.03 -11.22
CA TYR A 36 -9.75 -2.76 -10.98
C TYR A 36 -10.67 -1.62 -10.53
N SER A 37 -11.85 -1.52 -11.15
CA SER A 37 -12.86 -0.53 -10.82
C SER A 37 -13.30 -0.59 -9.35
N ALA A 38 -13.43 -1.80 -8.81
CA ALA A 38 -13.78 -2.03 -7.40
C ALA A 38 -12.62 -1.65 -6.46
N ILE A 39 -11.39 -1.97 -6.86
CA ILE A 39 -10.18 -1.60 -6.10
C ILE A 39 -10.02 -0.09 -6.01
N ASP A 40 -10.23 0.62 -7.12
CA ASP A 40 -10.17 2.09 -7.14
C ASP A 40 -11.28 2.72 -6.30
N GLU A 41 -12.50 2.17 -6.31
CA GLU A 41 -13.58 2.61 -5.42
C GLU A 41 -13.21 2.40 -3.96
N LEU A 42 -12.67 1.22 -3.61
CA LEU A 42 -12.16 0.91 -2.27
C LEU A 42 -11.12 1.96 -1.82
N ARG A 43 -10.11 2.23 -2.66
CA ARG A 43 -9.07 3.24 -2.38
C ARG A 43 -9.68 4.62 -2.16
N LYS A 44 -10.59 5.05 -3.02
CA LYS A 44 -11.28 6.35 -2.90
C LYS A 44 -12.12 6.44 -1.62
N LEU A 45 -12.86 5.38 -1.30
CA LEU A 45 -13.69 5.35 -0.10
C LEU A 45 -12.82 5.45 1.15
N ILE A 46 -11.74 4.68 1.22
CA ILE A 46 -10.82 4.72 2.37
C ILE A 46 -10.18 6.09 2.48
N ASN A 47 -9.67 6.64 1.38
CA ASN A 47 -9.13 7.98 1.38
C ASN A 47 -10.15 9.01 1.90
N SER A 48 -11.44 8.86 1.56
CA SER A 48 -12.50 9.75 2.06
C SER A 48 -12.80 9.55 3.55
N LEU A 49 -12.78 8.31 4.04
CA LEU A 49 -12.99 7.98 5.45
C LEU A 49 -11.81 8.47 6.32
N SER A 50 -10.58 8.32 5.81
CA SER A 50 -9.35 8.76 6.46
C SER A 50 -9.20 10.28 6.54
N VAL A 51 -10.00 11.07 5.83
CA VAL A 51 -10.06 12.55 6.02
C VAL A 51 -10.61 12.90 7.40
N PHE A 52 -11.53 12.08 7.93
CA PHE A 52 -12.23 12.37 9.17
C PHE A 52 -11.53 11.82 10.40
N ASN A 53 -10.81 10.70 10.25
CA ASN A 53 -9.96 10.14 11.30
C ASN A 53 -8.93 9.20 10.66
N GLU A 54 -7.64 9.37 10.97
CA GLU A 54 -6.58 8.65 10.26
C GLU A 54 -6.55 7.14 10.61
N ASP A 55 -7.22 6.72 11.68
CA ASP A 55 -6.84 5.54 12.49
C ASP A 55 -7.81 4.36 12.50
N THR A 56 -8.72 4.26 11.54
CA THR A 56 -9.96 3.53 11.84
C THR A 56 -10.54 2.75 10.67
N VAL A 57 -9.72 2.08 9.87
CA VAL A 57 -10.24 1.22 8.80
C VAL A 57 -9.53 -0.12 8.78
N SER A 58 -10.32 -1.20 8.93
CA SER A 58 -9.90 -2.57 8.71
C SER A 58 -10.41 -3.06 7.35
N LEU A 59 -9.53 -3.73 6.61
CA LEU A 59 -9.85 -4.39 5.34
C LEU A 59 -9.84 -5.91 5.54
N ILE A 60 -10.96 -6.55 5.27
CA ILE A 60 -11.13 -8.00 5.37
C ILE A 60 -11.25 -8.57 3.96
N ILE A 61 -10.39 -9.50 3.61
CA ILE A 61 -10.34 -10.15 2.29
C ILE A 61 -10.54 -11.65 2.51
N ASP A 62 -11.63 -12.21 1.97
CA ASP A 62 -11.86 -13.65 1.89
C ASP A 62 -11.81 -14.07 0.42
N ASP A 63 -10.66 -14.60 -0.01
CA ASP A 63 -10.44 -15.16 -1.33
C ASP A 63 -10.24 -16.68 -1.30
N SER A 64 -10.48 -17.32 -0.14
CA SER A 64 -10.40 -18.77 0.04
C SER A 64 -11.39 -19.56 -0.83
N LYS A 65 -12.44 -18.91 -1.32
CA LYS A 65 -13.48 -19.46 -2.19
C LYS A 65 -14.12 -18.38 -3.05
N LEU A 66 -14.77 -18.80 -4.14
CA LEU A 66 -15.59 -17.90 -4.94
C LEU A 66 -17.03 -17.78 -4.38
N PRO A 67 -17.65 -16.59 -4.47
CA PRO A 67 -17.06 -15.34 -4.91
C PRO A 67 -16.09 -14.75 -3.87
N ILE A 68 -15.08 -14.03 -4.34
CA ILE A 68 -14.14 -13.30 -3.50
C ILE A 68 -14.90 -12.18 -2.81
N LYS A 69 -14.67 -12.01 -1.50
CA LYS A 69 -15.27 -10.93 -0.73
C LYS A 69 -14.20 -10.00 -0.20
N VAL A 70 -14.39 -8.72 -0.45
CA VAL A 70 -13.56 -7.64 0.10
C VAL A 70 -14.48 -6.76 0.92
N THR A 71 -14.25 -6.68 2.23
CA THR A 71 -15.07 -5.91 3.16
C THR A 71 -14.23 -4.83 3.81
N LEU A 72 -14.73 -3.61 3.74
CA LEU A 72 -14.21 -2.49 4.49
C LEU A 72 -15.04 -2.30 5.75
N ASN A 73 -14.37 -2.30 6.90
CA ASN A 73 -15.00 -2.05 8.19
C ASN A 73 -14.38 -0.77 8.81
N PRO A 74 -15.06 0.38 8.72
CA PRO A 74 -14.66 1.58 9.43
C PRO A 74 -14.94 1.43 10.94
N LEU A 75 -13.94 1.61 11.80
CA LEU A 75 -14.10 1.39 13.25
C LEU A 75 -15.01 2.42 13.96
N PHE A 76 -15.46 3.46 13.27
CA PHE A 76 -16.35 4.51 13.79
C PHE A 76 -17.76 4.48 13.17
N ASP A 77 -18.01 3.56 12.24
CA ASP A 77 -19.28 3.41 11.54
C ASP A 77 -19.74 1.97 11.72
N ASP A 78 -20.97 1.75 12.17
CA ASP A 78 -21.54 0.40 12.27
C ASP A 78 -21.83 -0.19 10.88
N GLN A 79 -21.64 0.59 9.81
CA GLN A 79 -21.84 0.16 8.44
C GLN A 79 -20.58 -0.42 7.81
N GLU A 80 -20.62 -1.72 7.57
CA GLU A 80 -19.65 -2.42 6.71
C GLU A 80 -19.95 -2.18 5.22
N TYR A 81 -18.89 -2.08 4.42
CA TYR A 81 -18.97 -1.99 2.96
C TYR A 81 -18.36 -3.24 2.33
N THR A 82 -19.18 -4.07 1.68
CA THR A 82 -18.71 -5.34 1.10
C THR A 82 -18.82 -5.33 -0.42
N TRP A 83 -17.69 -5.60 -1.07
CA TRP A 83 -17.59 -5.93 -2.48
C TRP A 83 -17.56 -7.45 -2.64
N THR A 84 -18.33 -7.95 -3.60
CA THR A 84 -18.26 -9.36 -4.02
C THR A 84 -17.81 -9.40 -5.46
N LEU A 85 -16.71 -10.11 -5.72
CA LEU A 85 -16.06 -10.24 -7.03
C LEU A 85 -16.18 -11.70 -7.46
N ARG A 86 -16.72 -11.94 -8.66
CA ARG A 86 -16.88 -13.28 -9.21
C ARG A 86 -16.51 -13.33 -10.68
N PRO A 87 -15.60 -14.21 -11.11
CA PRO A 87 -15.34 -14.38 -12.54
C PRO A 87 -16.58 -14.94 -13.24
N VAL A 88 -16.81 -14.46 -14.46
CA VAL A 88 -17.89 -14.88 -15.33
C VAL A 88 -17.42 -15.09 -16.75
N GLN A 89 -18.16 -15.90 -17.49
CA GLN A 89 -18.02 -16.05 -18.93
C GLN A 89 -19.35 -15.71 -19.59
N PHE A 90 -19.30 -15.03 -20.73
CA PHE A 90 -20.48 -14.83 -21.56
C PHE A 90 -20.73 -16.04 -22.46
N ASN A 91 -21.98 -16.49 -22.53
CA ASN A 91 -22.43 -17.50 -23.46
C ASN A 91 -23.64 -16.97 -24.23
N GLU A 92 -23.56 -16.94 -25.56
CA GLU A 92 -24.60 -16.36 -26.42
C GLU A 92 -25.99 -17.00 -26.23
N ILE A 93 -26.05 -18.28 -25.83
CA ILE A 93 -27.31 -19.02 -25.68
C ILE A 93 -27.82 -18.97 -24.22
N LYS A 94 -26.90 -19.07 -23.26
CA LYS A 94 -27.22 -19.23 -21.83
C LYS A 94 -27.05 -17.95 -21.00
N GLY A 95 -26.52 -16.88 -21.58
CA GLY A 95 -26.17 -15.63 -20.90
C GLY A 95 -24.90 -15.76 -20.07
N ILE A 96 -24.87 -15.11 -18.91
CA ILE A 96 -23.71 -15.05 -18.02
C ILE A 96 -23.57 -16.36 -17.22
N LEU A 97 -22.40 -16.98 -17.29
CA LEU A 97 -22.06 -18.20 -16.57
C LEU A 97 -21.01 -17.91 -15.50
N TRP A 98 -21.23 -18.41 -14.28
CA TRP A 98 -20.23 -18.35 -13.21
C TRP A 98 -19.10 -19.34 -13.48
N THR A 99 -17.85 -18.90 -13.36
CA THR A 99 -16.67 -19.74 -13.62
C THR A 99 -15.72 -19.78 -12.44
N GLU A 100 -14.67 -20.59 -12.56
CA GLU A 100 -13.47 -20.49 -11.72
C GLU A 100 -12.51 -19.43 -12.28
N LEU A 101 -11.50 -19.05 -11.50
CA LEU A 101 -10.43 -18.18 -12.00
C LEU A 101 -9.57 -18.96 -13.00
N ASN A 102 -9.43 -18.41 -14.22
CA ASN A 102 -8.41 -18.88 -15.14
C ASN A 102 -7.00 -18.40 -14.68
N ASP A 103 -5.94 -18.92 -15.27
CA ASP A 103 -4.56 -18.64 -14.80
C ASP A 103 -4.17 -17.16 -14.91
N TRP A 104 -4.62 -16.47 -15.97
CA TRP A 104 -4.39 -15.04 -16.12
C TRP A 104 -5.11 -14.23 -15.03
N GLN A 105 -6.38 -14.56 -14.75
CA GLN A 105 -7.18 -13.93 -13.70
C GLN A 105 -6.56 -14.15 -12.31
N LYS A 106 -5.96 -15.33 -12.06
CA LYS A 106 -5.20 -15.58 -10.83
C LYS A 106 -3.99 -14.66 -10.72
N CYS A 107 -3.18 -14.57 -11.78
CA CYS A 107 -2.01 -13.70 -11.81
C CYS A 107 -2.39 -12.24 -11.54
N CYS A 108 -3.40 -11.72 -12.24
CA CYS A 108 -3.89 -10.36 -12.00
C CYS A 108 -4.36 -10.21 -10.55
N TRP A 109 -5.22 -11.13 -10.07
CA TRP A 109 -5.76 -11.06 -8.71
C TRP A 109 -4.65 -11.03 -7.66
N GLU A 110 -3.60 -11.83 -7.82
CA GLU A 110 -2.44 -11.85 -6.91
C GLU A 110 -1.70 -10.51 -6.85
N GLU A 111 -1.54 -9.82 -7.99
CA GLU A 111 -0.94 -8.48 -8.01
C GLU A 111 -1.78 -7.47 -7.24
N GLN A 112 -3.10 -7.50 -7.45
CA GLN A 112 -3.99 -6.56 -6.82
C GLN A 112 -4.25 -6.89 -5.35
N LEU A 113 -4.14 -8.16 -4.98
CA LEU A 113 -4.12 -8.61 -3.60
C LEU A 113 -2.94 -8.00 -2.84
N LYS A 114 -1.76 -7.81 -3.46
CA LYS A 114 -0.64 -7.09 -2.82
C LYS A 114 -0.99 -5.64 -2.54
N THR A 115 -1.63 -4.95 -3.49
CA THR A 115 -2.13 -3.57 -3.29
C THR A 115 -3.11 -3.52 -2.13
N LEU A 116 -4.12 -4.40 -2.13
CA LEU A 116 -5.10 -4.47 -1.05
C LEU A 116 -4.45 -4.74 0.32
N LYS A 117 -3.48 -5.66 0.36
CA LYS A 117 -2.77 -6.02 1.59
C LYS A 117 -1.92 -4.89 2.15
N TYR A 118 -1.21 -4.16 1.30
CA TYR A 118 -0.10 -3.33 1.76
C TYR A 118 -0.28 -1.83 1.49
N ASP A 119 -1.21 -1.43 0.64
CA ASP A 119 -1.41 -0.02 0.25
C ASP A 119 -2.69 0.57 0.82
N ILE A 120 -3.71 -0.24 1.08
CA ILE A 120 -5.07 0.29 1.09
C ILE A 120 -5.58 0.66 2.49
N ALA A 121 -5.23 -0.09 3.55
CA ALA A 121 -5.77 0.11 4.90
C ALA A 121 -4.72 -0.07 6.00
N ASN A 122 -5.05 0.33 7.24
CA ASN A 122 -4.15 0.19 8.40
C ASN A 122 -4.06 -1.26 8.87
N GLN A 123 -5.21 -1.92 8.98
CA GLN A 123 -5.33 -3.31 9.39
C GLN A 123 -5.88 -4.12 8.24
N VAL A 124 -5.24 -5.24 7.93
CA VAL A 124 -5.72 -6.17 6.91
C VAL A 124 -5.84 -7.57 7.47
N ILE A 125 -6.99 -8.20 7.25
CA ILE A 125 -7.29 -9.59 7.59
C ILE A 125 -7.50 -10.36 6.29
N LEU A 126 -6.62 -11.31 5.99
CA LEU A 126 -6.71 -12.20 4.83
C LEU A 126 -7.17 -13.59 5.27
N ASN A 127 -8.27 -14.08 4.72
CA ASN A 127 -8.79 -15.43 4.97
C ASN A 127 -8.91 -15.73 6.48
N GLY A 128 -9.36 -14.74 7.26
CA GLY A 128 -9.51 -14.83 8.71
C GLY A 128 -8.23 -14.65 9.52
N SER A 129 -7.07 -14.43 8.89
CA SER A 129 -5.78 -14.22 9.57
C SER A 129 -5.28 -12.79 9.34
N PRO A 130 -4.79 -12.08 10.37
CA PRO A 130 -4.21 -10.76 10.18
C PRO A 130 -2.93 -10.85 9.35
N VAL A 131 -2.77 -9.95 8.37
CA VAL A 131 -1.57 -9.87 7.52
C VAL A 131 -0.33 -9.56 8.34
N VAL A 132 -0.47 -8.68 9.34
CA VAL A 132 0.55 -8.45 10.36
C VAL A 132 0.14 -9.22 11.62
N PRO A 133 0.89 -10.27 12.01
CA PRO A 133 0.56 -11.07 13.18
C PRO A 133 0.55 -10.27 14.48
N GLU A 134 -0.29 -10.67 15.43
CA GLU A 134 -0.29 -10.08 16.77
C GLU A 134 1.07 -10.26 17.46
N GLY A 135 1.57 -9.17 18.04
CA GLY A 135 2.88 -9.14 18.71
C GLY A 135 4.08 -8.93 17.79
N SER A 136 3.88 -8.81 16.47
CA SER A 136 4.92 -8.28 15.58
C SER A 136 5.17 -6.80 15.87
N LYS A 137 6.42 -6.36 15.76
CA LYS A 137 6.75 -4.93 15.87
C LYS A 137 6.59 -4.27 14.51
N LEU A 138 5.72 -3.27 14.42
CA LEU A 138 5.60 -2.44 13.23
C LEU A 138 6.66 -1.35 13.24
N GLY A 139 7.19 -1.02 12.06
CA GLY A 139 8.23 -0.01 11.95
C GLY A 139 8.58 0.32 10.50
N PHE A 140 9.66 1.06 10.32
CA PHE A 140 10.18 1.43 9.01
C PHE A 140 11.56 0.86 8.78
N TYR A 141 11.71 0.12 7.68
CA TYR A 141 13.00 -0.32 7.17
C TYR A 141 13.48 0.68 6.13
N VAL A 142 14.68 1.20 6.34
CA VAL A 142 15.30 2.21 5.47
C VAL A 142 16.56 1.62 4.86
N ASP A 143 16.55 1.44 3.55
CA ASP A 143 17.73 1.01 2.78
C ASP A 143 18.42 2.24 2.18
N PHE A 144 19.73 2.33 2.32
CA PHE A 144 20.57 3.41 1.81
C PHE A 144 21.28 2.96 0.55
N VAL A 145 21.03 3.64 -0.57
CA VAL A 145 21.63 3.31 -1.86
C VAL A 145 22.31 4.53 -2.45
N LYS A 146 23.57 4.36 -2.86
CA LYS A 146 24.29 5.36 -3.64
C LYS A 146 24.27 4.94 -5.11
N ASN A 147 23.67 5.77 -5.95
CA ASN A 147 23.69 5.61 -7.40
C ASN A 147 24.76 6.54 -7.99
N THR A 148 25.64 5.98 -8.79
CA THR A 148 26.51 6.73 -9.70
C THR A 148 25.97 6.64 -11.12
N THR A 149 26.55 7.40 -12.05
CA THR A 149 26.25 7.28 -13.50
C THR A 149 26.37 5.87 -14.07
N THR A 150 27.15 5.00 -13.41
CA THR A 150 27.47 3.65 -13.93
C THR A 150 27.03 2.51 -13.01
N THR A 151 26.78 2.77 -11.72
CA THR A 151 26.53 1.69 -10.75
C THR A 151 25.55 2.11 -9.64
N SER A 152 24.77 1.16 -9.15
CA SER A 152 24.02 1.30 -7.89
C SER A 152 24.72 0.49 -6.80
N LYS A 153 25.12 1.14 -5.71
CA LYS A 153 25.81 0.51 -4.57
C LYS A 153 24.98 0.66 -3.29
N HIS A 154 24.53 -0.48 -2.76
CA HIS A 154 23.93 -0.58 -1.42
C HIS A 154 24.95 -0.16 -0.35
N GLN A 155 24.56 0.77 0.52
CA GLN A 155 25.40 1.32 1.59
C GLN A 155 25.09 0.68 2.95
N GLY A 156 23.92 0.08 3.13
CA GLY A 156 23.49 -0.47 4.42
C GLY A 156 22.01 -0.18 4.64
N PHE A 157 21.50 -0.58 5.81
CA PHE A 157 20.10 -0.37 6.15
C PHE A 157 19.94 0.08 7.60
N LYS A 158 18.74 0.50 7.98
CA LYS A 158 18.37 0.80 9.37
C LYS A 158 16.90 0.50 9.60
N PHE A 159 16.57 0.02 10.80
CA PHE A 159 15.20 -0.23 11.21
C PHE A 159 14.77 0.71 12.35
N PHE A 160 13.58 1.28 12.22
CA PHE A 160 12.98 2.16 13.22
C PHE A 160 11.69 1.56 13.75
N GLU A 161 11.67 1.23 15.06
CA GLU A 161 10.56 0.53 15.74
C GLU A 161 9.37 1.44 16.12
N SER A 162 9.43 2.74 15.80
CA SER A 162 8.41 3.72 16.17
C SER A 162 8.24 4.76 15.07
N ASP A 163 7.00 5.12 14.77
CA ASP A 163 6.65 6.15 13.80
C ASP A 163 7.21 7.51 14.21
N GLY A 164 7.20 7.80 15.51
CA GLY A 164 7.71 9.04 16.06
C GLY A 164 9.24 9.15 15.96
N VAL A 165 9.95 8.07 16.31
CA VAL A 165 11.41 8.01 16.20
C VAL A 165 11.84 8.13 14.74
N PHE A 166 11.21 7.35 13.85
CA PHE A 166 11.48 7.43 12.43
C PHE A 166 11.24 8.83 11.87
N ARG A 167 10.13 9.48 12.25
CA ARG A 167 9.80 10.85 11.82
C ARG A 167 10.89 11.83 12.22
N ALA A 168 11.35 11.80 13.48
CA ALA A 168 12.39 12.70 13.95
C ALA A 168 13.71 12.48 13.19
N SER A 169 14.15 11.22 13.06
CA SER A 169 15.36 10.88 12.30
C SER A 169 15.27 11.27 10.82
N LEU A 170 14.09 11.14 10.21
CA LEU A 170 13.86 11.53 8.81
C LEU A 170 13.92 13.05 8.65
N VAL A 171 13.34 13.80 9.59
CA VAL A 171 13.41 15.27 9.61
C VAL A 171 14.87 15.73 9.69
N ASP A 172 15.63 15.21 10.64
CA ASP A 172 17.05 15.53 10.81
C ASP A 172 17.86 15.21 9.53
N TRP A 173 17.56 14.09 8.88
CA TRP A 173 18.19 13.72 7.61
C TRP A 173 17.84 14.71 6.50
N LEU A 174 16.56 15.05 6.34
CA LEU A 174 16.06 15.96 5.31
C LEU A 174 16.63 17.38 5.45
N GLU A 175 16.87 17.85 6.67
CA GLU A 175 17.50 19.16 6.93
C GLU A 175 18.91 19.28 6.34
N GLN A 176 19.64 18.16 6.27
CA GLN A 176 20.99 18.08 5.73
C GLN A 176 21.02 17.98 4.20
N GLN A 177 19.89 17.67 3.55
CA GLN A 177 19.84 17.45 2.10
C GLN A 177 19.65 18.78 1.34
N LYS A 178 20.20 18.84 0.12
CA LYS A 178 20.15 20.03 -0.73
C LYS A 178 18.96 20.01 -1.70
N MET A 179 18.81 18.92 -2.44
CA MET A 179 17.76 18.78 -3.45
C MET A 179 17.16 17.39 -3.38
N ILE A 180 15.92 17.32 -2.94
CA ILE A 180 15.21 16.07 -2.68
C ILE A 180 14.03 15.91 -3.63
N SER A 181 13.72 14.66 -3.97
CA SER A 181 12.47 14.24 -4.58
C SER A 181 12.01 12.95 -3.92
N CYS A 182 10.73 12.84 -3.64
CA CYS A 182 10.10 11.65 -3.07
C CYS A 182 9.02 11.15 -4.02
N ASN A 183 8.96 9.83 -4.21
CA ASN A 183 7.91 9.17 -5.00
C ASN A 183 7.47 7.87 -4.32
N GLU A 184 6.22 7.48 -4.53
CA GLU A 184 5.76 6.12 -4.21
C GLU A 184 6.46 5.11 -5.13
N SER A 185 6.77 3.92 -4.60
CA SER A 185 7.26 2.83 -5.43
C SER A 185 6.13 2.24 -6.27
N TRP A 186 6.42 1.97 -7.55
CA TRP A 186 5.45 1.43 -8.49
C TRP A 186 5.29 -0.09 -8.34
N THR A 187 6.32 -0.75 -7.81
CA THR A 187 6.39 -2.22 -7.70
C THR A 187 6.26 -2.73 -6.27
N ALA A 188 6.42 -1.87 -5.27
CA ALA A 188 6.37 -2.21 -3.85
C ALA A 188 5.37 -1.29 -3.12
N PRO A 189 4.12 -1.73 -2.89
CA PRO A 189 3.06 -0.84 -2.43
C PRO A 189 3.31 -0.22 -1.04
N SER A 190 4.04 -0.91 -0.16
CA SER A 190 4.46 -0.46 1.18
C SER A 190 5.68 0.47 1.17
N THR A 191 6.12 0.96 0.00
CA THR A 191 7.43 1.63 -0.15
C THR A 191 7.34 3.02 -0.76
N ILE A 192 8.16 3.94 -0.25
CA ILE A 192 8.49 5.22 -0.90
C ILE A 192 10.00 5.32 -1.14
N VAL A 193 10.38 6.10 -2.13
CA VAL A 193 11.78 6.33 -2.50
C VAL A 193 12.06 7.83 -2.42
N VAL A 194 13.05 8.21 -1.60
CA VAL A 194 13.52 9.59 -1.48
C VAL A 194 14.91 9.68 -2.09
N SER A 195 15.04 10.45 -3.16
CA SER A 195 16.30 10.71 -3.86
C SER A 195 16.82 12.09 -3.50
N ASN A 196 18.07 12.17 -3.09
CA ASN A 196 18.85 13.41 -2.96
C ASN A 196 19.80 13.53 -4.15
N PHE A 197 19.68 14.63 -4.87
CA PHE A 197 20.54 15.01 -5.99
C PHE A 197 21.61 15.95 -5.46
N SER A 198 22.89 15.58 -5.58
CA SER A 198 23.99 16.52 -5.32
C SER A 198 24.19 17.47 -6.50
N ASP A 199 24.83 18.63 -6.22
CA ASP A 199 25.23 19.58 -7.26
C ASP A 199 26.25 18.99 -8.25
N ASP A 200 26.98 17.95 -7.83
CA ASP A 200 27.70 17.06 -8.74
C ASP A 200 26.70 16.03 -9.29
N ASP A 201 26.27 16.23 -10.54
CA ASP A 201 25.29 15.41 -11.29
C ASP A 201 25.64 13.91 -11.39
N GLU A 202 26.77 13.47 -10.82
CA GLU A 202 27.28 12.10 -10.92
C GLU A 202 26.87 11.19 -9.75
N ASP A 203 26.42 11.74 -8.62
CA ASP A 203 26.09 10.99 -7.40
C ASP A 203 24.65 11.27 -6.92
N ILE A 204 23.76 10.29 -7.03
CA ILE A 204 22.42 10.33 -6.46
C ILE A 204 22.40 9.43 -5.22
N ASN A 205 22.25 10.01 -4.04
CA ASN A 205 22.00 9.24 -2.83
C ASN A 205 20.50 9.07 -2.68
N LYS A 206 20.01 7.84 -2.52
CA LYS A 206 18.60 7.58 -2.26
C LYS A 206 18.43 6.75 -1.00
N ILE A 207 17.33 7.00 -0.30
CA ILE A 207 16.82 6.11 0.72
C ILE A 207 15.52 5.47 0.23
N ILE A 208 15.39 4.17 0.45
CA ILE A 208 14.19 3.39 0.15
C ILE A 208 13.53 3.06 1.49
N ILE A 209 12.37 3.65 1.73
CA ILE A 209 11.65 3.54 3.01
C ILE A 209 10.49 2.59 2.80
N THR A 210 10.50 1.47 3.51
CA THR A 210 9.48 0.44 3.45
C THR A 210 8.81 0.30 4.81
N ARG A 211 7.47 0.29 4.85
CA ARG A 211 6.73 -0.07 6.06
C ARG A 211 6.79 -1.59 6.23
N VAL A 212 7.29 -2.04 7.37
CA VAL A 212 7.50 -3.47 7.63
C VAL A 212 6.99 -3.87 9.01
N SER A 213 6.79 -5.17 9.18
CA SER A 213 6.64 -5.82 10.47
C SER A 213 7.82 -6.74 10.72
N LEU A 214 8.32 -6.72 11.96
CA LEU A 214 9.37 -7.63 12.43
C LEU A 214 8.71 -8.75 13.23
N ASP A 215 8.88 -9.98 12.76
CA ASP A 215 8.35 -11.16 13.46
C ASP A 215 9.24 -11.59 14.64
N LYS A 216 8.78 -12.60 15.39
CA LYS A 216 9.50 -13.13 16.57
C LYS A 216 10.84 -13.78 16.22
N SER A 217 11.08 -14.14 14.96
CA SER A 217 12.35 -14.70 14.48
C SER A 217 13.36 -13.61 14.11
N GLY A 218 12.92 -12.34 14.05
CA GLY A 218 13.71 -11.22 13.57
C GLY A 218 13.67 -11.06 12.05
N SER A 219 12.72 -11.69 11.36
CA SER A 219 12.54 -11.53 9.91
C SER A 219 11.60 -10.37 9.59
N PHE A 220 11.97 -9.57 8.58
CA PHE A 220 11.15 -8.47 8.09
C PHE A 220 10.12 -8.97 7.08
N HIS A 221 8.89 -8.47 7.21
CA HIS A 221 7.79 -8.73 6.28
C HIS A 221 7.13 -7.41 5.91
N ASP A 222 6.64 -7.28 4.68
CA ASP A 222 5.86 -6.10 4.27
C ASP A 222 4.67 -5.88 5.21
N ALA A 223 4.41 -4.61 5.52
CA ALA A 223 3.27 -4.22 6.34
C ALA A 223 2.43 -3.15 5.64
N PRO A 224 1.12 -3.07 5.93
CA PRO A 224 0.25 -2.06 5.35
C PRO A 224 0.70 -0.63 5.65
N TRP A 225 0.72 0.21 4.62
CA TRP A 225 0.94 1.65 4.71
C TRP A 225 -0.11 2.38 3.84
N PRO A 226 -1.19 2.91 4.43
CA PRO A 226 -2.30 3.45 3.66
C PRO A 226 -1.88 4.51 2.65
N SER A 227 -2.40 4.42 1.42
CA SER A 227 -2.07 5.33 0.32
C SER A 227 -2.33 6.79 0.69
N SER A 228 -3.40 7.07 1.44
CA SER A 228 -3.69 8.43 1.90
C SER A 228 -2.58 9.01 2.77
N ILE A 229 -2.00 8.20 3.65
CA ILE A 229 -0.93 8.61 4.57
C ILE A 229 0.37 8.71 3.77
N LYS A 230 0.70 7.67 3.02
CA LYS A 230 1.89 7.59 2.18
C LYS A 230 1.97 8.78 1.20
N LYS A 231 0.86 9.12 0.55
CA LYS A 231 0.76 10.31 -0.31
C LYS A 231 1.02 11.61 0.44
N LYS A 232 0.42 11.80 1.63
CA LYS A 232 0.69 12.98 2.47
C LYS A 232 2.18 13.08 2.86
N VAL A 233 2.84 11.96 3.16
CA VAL A 233 4.28 11.90 3.44
C VAL A 233 5.08 12.33 2.21
N VAL A 234 4.79 11.75 1.05
CA VAL A 234 5.44 12.08 -0.23
C VAL A 234 5.30 13.56 -0.55
N ASP A 235 4.08 14.11 -0.45
CA ASP A 235 3.80 15.52 -0.69
C ASP A 235 4.59 16.40 0.31
N SER A 236 4.60 16.04 1.60
CA SER A 236 5.34 16.78 2.63
C SER A 236 6.84 16.82 2.36
N ILE A 237 7.45 15.68 2.03
CA ILE A 237 8.88 15.59 1.69
C ILE A 237 9.20 16.42 0.44
N ASN A 238 8.38 16.35 -0.61
CA ASN A 238 8.59 17.13 -1.83
C ASN A 238 8.48 18.65 -1.58
N THR A 239 7.62 19.08 -0.65
CA THR A 239 7.49 20.51 -0.29
C THR A 239 8.54 21.01 0.71
N TRP A 240 9.26 20.10 1.39
CA TRP A 240 10.21 20.41 2.47
C TRP A 240 11.29 21.43 2.08
N LYS A 241 11.69 21.46 0.80
CA LYS A 241 12.66 22.43 0.26
C LYS A 241 12.19 23.88 0.38
N TYR A 242 10.88 24.11 0.29
CA TYR A 242 10.28 25.45 0.22
C TYR A 242 9.78 25.95 1.56
N ASP A 243 9.45 25.04 2.47
CA ASP A 243 8.87 25.36 3.76
C ASP A 243 9.36 24.41 4.85
N LYS A 244 10.63 24.60 5.24
CA LYS A 244 11.31 23.84 6.31
C LYS A 244 10.63 23.95 7.68
N ASN A 245 9.68 24.87 7.84
CA ASN A 245 8.95 25.12 9.08
C ASN A 245 7.48 24.65 9.03
N SER A 246 7.01 24.08 7.93
CA SER A 246 5.62 23.64 7.82
C SER A 246 5.43 22.20 8.25
N LYS A 247 4.74 22.05 9.39
CA LYS A 247 4.04 20.86 9.90
C LYS A 247 4.88 19.57 10.02
N PRO A 248 4.68 18.77 11.08
CA PRO A 248 5.37 17.49 11.19
C PRO A 248 5.02 16.58 9.99
N ILE A 249 6.01 15.84 9.47
CA ILE A 249 5.80 14.87 8.39
C ILE A 249 4.80 13.81 8.89
N PRO A 250 3.67 13.58 8.19
CA PRO A 250 2.57 12.75 8.69
C PRO A 250 2.84 11.25 8.46
N ILE A 251 3.89 10.74 9.12
CA ILE A 251 4.39 9.36 9.00
C ILE A 251 3.42 8.30 9.54
N GLY A 252 2.60 8.66 10.53
CA GLY A 252 1.77 7.74 11.28
C GLY A 252 0.90 8.44 12.32
N ILE A 253 0.06 7.67 12.99
CA ILE A 253 -1.10 8.15 13.75
C ILE A 253 -0.81 7.93 15.23
N GLY A 254 -0.80 9.01 16.00
CA GLY A 254 -0.43 9.01 17.42
C GLY A 254 0.97 9.56 17.68
N GLU A 255 1.04 10.70 18.37
CA GLU A 255 2.27 11.34 18.79
C GLU A 255 2.56 11.02 20.26
N ASN A 256 3.84 10.74 20.56
CA ASN A 256 4.62 11.34 21.65
C ASN A 256 6.06 10.81 21.59
N CYS A 257 7.01 11.61 21.08
CA CYS A 257 8.46 11.36 21.22
C CYS A 257 9.01 12.07 22.46
N PHE A 258 8.33 11.95 23.60
CA PHE A 258 8.87 12.50 24.83
C PHE A 258 9.82 11.48 25.45
N ASP A 259 11.10 11.86 25.53
CA ASP A 259 12.20 11.17 26.23
C ASP A 259 12.90 9.98 25.52
N GLU A 260 12.64 9.71 24.24
CA GLU A 260 13.39 8.68 23.49
C GLU A 260 14.67 9.23 22.83
N ILE A 261 15.77 8.47 22.88
CA ILE A 261 17.00 8.78 22.12
C ILE A 261 16.68 8.57 20.64
N ILE A 262 16.71 9.65 19.85
CA ILE A 262 16.48 9.61 18.41
C ILE A 262 17.75 9.08 17.72
N PRO A 263 17.72 7.89 17.11
CA PRO A 263 18.87 7.34 16.40
C PRO A 263 19.05 8.07 15.06
N VAL A 264 20.30 8.31 14.66
CA VAL A 264 20.60 9.03 13.40
C VAL A 264 20.23 8.17 12.18
N MET A 265 19.70 8.82 11.14
CA MET A 265 19.39 8.20 9.83
C MET A 265 20.66 7.96 9.00
N GLU A 266 21.45 6.99 9.42
CA GLU A 266 22.70 6.58 8.77
C GLU A 266 22.70 5.05 8.53
N PRO A 267 23.42 4.56 7.50
CA PRO A 267 23.45 3.14 7.20
C PRO A 267 24.12 2.36 8.34
N GLU A 268 23.44 1.32 8.82
CA GLU A 268 24.05 0.29 9.64
C GLU A 268 24.50 -0.83 8.71
N HIS A 269 25.74 -1.26 8.90
CA HIS A 269 26.22 -2.49 8.28
C HIS A 269 25.85 -3.63 9.22
N GLN A 270 25.16 -4.66 8.72
CA GLN A 270 25.24 -5.94 9.41
C GLN A 270 26.72 -6.29 9.50
N LEU A 271 27.21 -6.53 10.72
CA LEU A 271 28.40 -7.36 10.90
C LEU A 271 28.12 -8.62 10.08
N GLU A 272 28.83 -8.78 8.96
CA GLU A 272 28.92 -10.06 8.29
C GLU A 272 29.24 -11.06 9.42
N THR A 273 28.29 -11.93 9.74
CA THR A 273 28.58 -13.08 10.58
C THR A 273 29.60 -13.90 9.80
N LEU A 274 30.87 -13.65 10.12
CA LEU A 274 31.98 -14.55 9.89
C LEU A 274 31.64 -15.88 10.55
N THR A 275 31.00 -16.79 9.82
CA THR A 275 31.07 -18.24 10.01
C THR A 275 30.67 -18.96 8.73
#